data_AF-B1V9U6-F1
#
_entry.id   AF-B1V9U6-F1
#
_cell.length_a   1.000
_cell.length_b   1.000
_cell.length_c   1.000
_cell.angle_alpha   90.00
_cell.angle_beta   90.00
_cell.angle_gamma   90.00
#
_symmetry.space_group_name_H-M   'P 1'
#
loop_
_entity.id
_entity.type
_entity.pdbx_description
1 polymer ?
#
loop_
_entity_poly.entity_id
_entity_poly.type
_entity_poly.pdbx_seq_one_letter_code
_entity_poly.pdbx_strand_id
1 'polypeptide(L)'
;MELFKVLVIIGILGVFFGLGPLLIWVVQKHVNNKLNNVENIKLQIEVETITKQEKLNQKISELVNNKALSDKEKTELEEEINSIQTELNQKQAELSHNQMLTGKLKAKKYTKRNPIKAIIIYYCFILSIIAIFGGFIFLDNKYDITNSKPKTYTISELKVEIESEWFEGYRSRDDNYQIKKYYKADGYDPNAEFGATKDWKGSPCQSYSHDVNQLVLGHQMIKVKYTFYGLNGLGRGQHREYEPNDIMPFMKNPFDKWEHKPSTNDYFATFNTGINRADSQFQNKLLKDFIDHYMYLNYKGPKWLIEEDKDFFMDEVECHIIDPKDSRFPKDEMKNYYLHFNPKQKYLTLYNKKFNIKNNEEN
;
A
#
# COMPACT_ATOMS: atom_id res chain seq x y z
N MET A 1 16.85 -3.52 -3.51
CA MET A 1 16.71 -2.04 -3.42
C MET A 1 15.80 -1.60 -2.28
N GLU A 2 14.71 -2.33 -1.97
CA GLU A 2 13.80 -1.96 -0.87
C GLU A 2 14.38 -2.15 0.54
N LEU A 3 15.12 -3.23 0.80
CA LEU A 3 15.74 -3.47 2.11
C LEU A 3 16.70 -2.34 2.52
N PHE A 4 17.44 -1.78 1.55
CA PHE A 4 18.35 -0.66 1.77
C PHE A 4 17.59 0.62 2.13
N LYS A 5 16.44 0.90 1.48
CA LYS A 5 15.59 2.04 1.82
C LYS A 5 15.03 1.93 3.25
N VAL A 6 14.60 0.73 3.65
CA VAL A 6 14.11 0.47 5.02
C VAL A 6 15.21 0.67 6.06
N LEU A 7 16.41 0.14 5.81
CA LEU A 7 17.56 0.30 6.72
C LEU A 7 18.00 1.77 6.85
N VAL A 8 17.98 2.54 5.75
CA VAL A 8 18.27 3.98 5.79
C VAL A 8 17.23 4.73 6.61
N ILE A 9 15.94 4.41 6.49
CA ILE A 9 14.86 5.03 7.28
C ILE A 9 15.01 4.70 8.77
N ILE A 10 15.30 3.43 9.12
CA ILE A 10 15.54 3.01 10.50
C ILE A 10 16.78 3.71 11.09
N GLY A 11 17.85 3.83 10.29
CA GLY A 11 19.06 4.54 10.70
C GLY A 11 18.80 6.02 10.97
N ILE A 12 18.08 6.70 10.08
CA ILE A 12 17.69 8.12 10.25
C ILE A 12 16.80 8.28 11.49
N LEU A 13 15.82 7.40 11.70
CA LEU A 13 14.97 7.43 12.89
C LEU A 13 15.80 7.24 14.17
N GLY A 14 16.72 6.26 14.20
CA GLY A 14 17.60 6.04 15.35
C GLY A 14 18.41 7.28 15.75
N VAL A 15 18.90 8.04 14.77
CA VAL A 15 19.61 9.32 14.98
C VAL A 15 18.69 10.36 15.63
N PHE A 16 17.44 10.50 15.17
CA PHE A 16 16.47 11.46 15.74
C PHE A 16 15.99 11.08 17.16
N PHE A 17 15.87 9.78 17.44
CA PHE A 17 15.50 9.28 18.77
C PHE A 17 16.64 9.43 19.78
N GLY A 18 17.91 9.34 19.34
CA GLY A 18 19.07 9.50 20.22
C GLY A 18 19.52 10.94 20.45
N LEU A 19 19.76 11.70 19.37
CA LEU A 19 20.40 13.02 19.44
C LEU A 19 19.44 14.14 19.87
N GLY A 20 18.16 14.07 19.48
CA GLY A 20 17.17 15.08 19.83
C GLY A 20 17.01 15.29 21.35
N PRO A 21 16.72 14.24 22.13
CA PRO A 21 16.63 14.32 23.58
C PRO A 21 17.93 14.78 24.24
N LEU A 22 19.08 14.35 23.71
CA LEU A 22 20.40 14.70 24.22
C LEU A 22 20.66 16.21 24.09
N LEU A 23 20.36 16.79 22.92
CA LEU A 23 20.46 18.23 22.68
C LEU A 23 19.52 19.03 23.58
N ILE A 24 18.27 18.59 23.74
CA ILE A 24 17.30 19.22 24.65
C ILE A 24 17.84 19.23 26.09
N TRP A 25 18.42 18.11 26.54
CA TRP A 25 18.99 18.00 27.88
C TRP A 25 20.20 18.92 28.07
N VAL A 26 21.15 18.93 27.12
CA VAL A 26 22.35 19.78 27.18
C VAL A 26 21.99 21.26 27.28
N VAL A 27 21.08 21.72 26.41
CA VAL A 27 20.66 23.13 26.38
C VAL A 27 19.97 23.52 27.68
N GLN A 28 19.04 22.70 28.18
CA GLN A 28 18.33 23.01 29.43
C GLN A 28 19.25 22.95 30.66
N LYS A 29 20.17 21.98 30.72
CA LYS A 29 21.14 21.88 31.81
C LYS A 29 22.06 23.11 31.85
N HIS A 30 22.55 23.55 30.69
CA HIS A 30 23.40 24.74 30.61
C HIS A 30 22.68 26.00 31.10
N VAL A 31 21.43 26.20 30.66
CA VAL A 31 20.60 27.35 31.09
C VAL A 31 20.31 27.29 32.59
N ASN A 32 19.91 26.13 33.12
CA ASN A 32 19.62 25.95 34.54
C ASN A 32 20.85 26.23 35.43
N ASN A 33 22.04 25.75 35.02
CA ASN A 33 23.28 26.02 35.75
C ASN A 33 23.62 27.51 35.77
N LYS A 34 23.47 28.20 34.63
CA LYS A 34 23.76 29.64 34.55
C LYS A 34 22.83 30.46 35.44
N LEU A 35 21.54 30.09 35.50
CA LEU A 35 20.57 30.77 36.36
C LEU A 35 20.87 30.53 37.85
N ASN A 36 21.17 29.27 38.24
CA ASN A 36 21.54 28.95 39.62
C ASN A 36 22.80 29.71 40.09
N ASN A 37 23.80 29.87 39.22
CA ASN A 37 25.02 30.61 39.56
C ASN A 37 24.73 32.09 39.85
N VAL A 38 23.90 32.74 39.02
CA VAL A 38 23.51 34.14 39.23
C VAL A 38 22.67 34.31 40.51
N GLU A 39 21.76 33.37 40.80
CA GLU A 39 20.98 33.38 42.04
C GLU A 39 21.86 33.22 43.29
N ASN A 40 22.86 32.32 43.26
CA ASN A 40 23.81 32.14 44.36
C ASN A 40 24.69 33.38 44.58
N ILE A 41 25.22 33.99 43.51
CA ILE A 41 26.02 35.22 43.61
C ILE A 41 25.19 36.36 44.22
N LYS A 42 23.92 36.49 43.81
CA LYS A 42 23.01 37.49 44.38
C LYS A 42 22.85 37.28 45.90
N LEU A 43 22.57 36.06 46.35
CA LEU A 43 22.40 35.74 47.77
C LEU A 43 23.67 36.05 48.58
N GLN A 44 24.85 35.71 48.05
CA GLN A 44 26.12 36.00 48.73
C GLN A 44 26.32 37.51 48.92
N ILE A 45 26.08 38.31 47.88
CA ILE A 45 26.21 39.78 47.96
C ILE A 45 25.19 40.37 48.93
N GLU A 46 23.95 39.85 48.92
CA GLU A 46 22.88 40.33 49.80
C GLU A 46 23.22 40.08 51.28
N VAL A 47 23.74 38.89 51.62
CA VAL A 47 24.22 38.57 52.97
C VAL A 47 25.40 39.47 53.36
N GLU A 48 26.39 39.63 52.50
CA GLU A 48 27.57 40.46 52.77
C GLU A 48 27.20 41.93 53.00
N THR A 49 26.23 42.45 52.23
CA THR A 49 25.73 43.82 52.38
C THR A 49 25.04 44.03 53.72
N ILE A 50 24.22 43.07 54.18
CA ILE A 50 23.54 43.12 55.48
C ILE A 50 24.58 43.13 56.62
N THR A 51 25.55 42.22 56.58
CA THR A 51 26.60 42.14 57.63
C THR A 51 27.43 43.42 57.70
N LYS A 52 27.78 44.02 56.56
CA LYS A 52 28.51 45.30 56.53
C LYS A 52 27.66 46.46 57.05
N GLN A 53 26.36 46.47 56.75
CA GLN A 53 25.44 47.49 57.27
C GLN A 53 25.30 47.39 58.79
N GLU A 54 25.21 46.18 59.35
CA GLU A 54 25.19 45.96 60.81
C GLU A 54 26.48 46.48 61.47
N LYS A 55 27.64 46.16 60.88
CA LYS A 55 28.95 46.63 61.36
C LYS A 55 29.06 48.16 61.32
N LEU A 56 28.56 48.79 60.25
CA LEU A 56 28.51 50.25 60.12
C LEU A 56 27.64 50.87 61.21
N ASN A 57 26.44 50.33 61.42
CA ASN A 57 25.51 50.82 62.45
C ASN A 57 26.11 50.71 63.87
N GLN A 58 26.83 49.61 64.15
CA GLN A 58 27.54 49.43 65.42
C GLN A 58 28.62 50.49 65.61
N LYS A 59 29.47 50.73 64.59
CA LYS A 59 30.56 51.72 64.64
C LYS A 59 30.05 53.15 64.79
N ILE A 60 28.96 53.51 64.11
CA ILE A 60 28.30 54.81 64.28
C ILE A 60 27.77 54.95 65.72
N SER A 61 27.17 53.89 66.28
CA SER A 61 26.69 53.92 67.66
C SER A 61 27.83 54.07 68.68
N GLU A 62 29.00 53.47 68.42
CA GLU A 62 30.21 53.63 69.25
C GLU A 62 30.73 55.07 69.21
N LEU A 63 30.72 55.73 68.04
CA LEU A 63 31.11 57.13 67.87
C LEU A 63 30.18 58.08 68.65
N VAL A 64 28.87 57.87 68.53
CA VAL A 64 27.85 58.79 69.07
C VAL A 64 27.72 58.70 70.59
N ASN A 65 27.86 57.51 71.18
CA ASN A 65 27.53 57.29 72.58
C ASN A 65 28.72 57.44 73.55
N ASN A 66 29.97 57.39 73.09
CA ASN A 66 31.13 57.43 73.96
C ASN A 66 31.72 58.84 74.11
N LYS A 67 31.32 59.54 75.18
CA LYS A 67 31.79 60.89 75.54
C LYS A 67 33.27 60.95 75.97
N ALA A 68 33.93 59.81 76.17
CA ALA A 68 35.28 59.68 76.73
C ALA A 68 36.39 59.33 75.72
N LEU A 69 36.10 59.23 74.41
CA LEU A 69 37.13 58.98 73.39
C LEU A 69 38.09 60.18 73.26
N SER A 70 39.38 59.88 73.14
CA SER A 70 40.43 60.82 72.72
C SER A 70 40.17 61.34 71.30
N ASP A 71 40.58 62.56 70.99
CA ASP A 71 40.41 63.15 69.66
C ASP A 71 41.05 62.28 68.57
N LYS A 72 42.16 61.60 68.88
CA LYS A 72 42.83 60.66 67.96
C LYS A 72 41.98 59.42 67.66
N GLU A 73 41.32 58.87 68.68
CA GLU A 73 40.48 57.67 68.54
C GLU A 73 39.20 57.97 67.74
N LYS A 74 38.67 59.20 67.84
CA LYS A 74 37.53 59.63 67.03
C LYS A 74 37.89 59.71 65.54
N THR A 75 39.05 60.27 65.22
CA THR A 75 39.52 60.38 63.83
C THR A 75 39.72 59.00 63.21
N GLU A 76 40.32 58.06 63.95
CA GLU A 76 40.50 56.67 63.49
C GLU A 76 39.16 55.95 63.26
N LEU A 77 38.19 56.15 64.15
CA LEU A 77 36.84 55.58 64.00
C LEU A 77 36.06 56.20 62.82
N GLU A 78 36.23 57.50 62.56
CA GLU A 78 35.66 58.19 61.39
C GLU A 78 36.27 57.68 60.07
N GLU A 79 37.58 57.40 60.03
CA GLU A 79 38.23 56.76 58.88
C GLU A 79 37.71 55.34 58.63
N GLU A 80 37.53 54.54 59.69
CA GLU A 80 36.91 53.21 59.57
C GLU A 80 35.46 53.28 59.05
N ILE A 81 34.65 54.21 59.55
CA ILE A 81 33.27 54.44 59.10
C ILE A 81 33.25 54.81 57.61
N ASN A 82 34.10 55.74 57.19
CA ASN A 82 34.21 56.15 55.79
C ASN A 82 34.62 54.99 54.89
N SER A 83 35.60 54.17 55.32
CA SER A 83 36.05 52.98 54.61
C SER A 83 34.92 51.95 54.44
N ILE A 84 34.20 51.61 55.52
CA ILE A 84 33.06 50.69 55.49
C ILE A 84 31.95 51.23 54.57
N GLN A 85 31.68 52.54 54.61
CA GLN A 85 30.68 53.18 53.76
C GLN A 85 31.05 53.09 52.27
N THR A 86 32.32 53.29 51.91
CA THR A 86 32.78 53.11 50.52
C THR A 86 32.63 51.67 50.03
N GLU A 87 32.99 50.68 50.86
CA GLU A 87 32.83 49.27 50.51
C GLU A 87 31.35 48.87 50.36
N LEU A 88 30.47 49.43 51.21
CA LEU A 88 29.03 49.20 51.15
C LEU A 88 28.45 49.73 49.83
N ASN A 89 28.83 50.96 49.45
CA ASN A 89 28.42 51.57 48.19
C ASN A 89 28.86 50.73 46.98
N GLN A 90 30.08 50.16 47.02
CA GLN A 90 30.58 49.27 45.98
C GLN A 90 29.76 47.97 45.88
N LYS A 91 29.45 47.33 47.02
CA LYS A 91 28.63 46.11 47.06
C LYS A 91 27.19 46.34 46.58
N GLN A 92 26.63 47.51 46.87
CA GLN A 92 25.30 47.90 46.40
C GLN A 92 25.25 48.11 44.87
N ALA A 93 26.35 48.59 44.28
CA ALA A 93 26.50 48.66 42.83
C ALA A 93 26.62 47.26 42.19
N GLU A 94 27.39 46.35 42.80
CA GLU A 94 27.49 44.93 42.36
C GLU A 94 26.12 44.22 42.41
N LEU A 95 25.34 44.45 43.46
CA LEU A 95 24.00 43.90 43.60
C LEU A 95 23.07 44.39 42.48
N SER A 96 23.09 45.69 42.19
CA SER A 96 22.30 46.31 41.12
C SER A 96 22.67 45.77 39.74
N HIS A 97 23.97 45.56 39.48
CA HIS A 97 24.44 44.93 38.25
C HIS A 97 23.92 43.49 38.09
N ASN A 98 23.97 42.68 39.14
CA ASN A 98 23.46 41.29 39.13
C ASN A 98 21.94 41.23 38.97
N GLN A 99 21.19 42.16 39.55
CA GLN A 99 19.76 42.29 39.30
C GLN A 99 19.45 42.61 37.83
N MET A 100 20.22 43.51 37.21
CA MET A 100 20.10 43.81 35.78
C MET A 100 20.40 42.58 34.91
N LEU A 101 21.46 41.83 35.23
CA LEU A 101 21.83 40.60 34.49
C LEU A 101 20.73 39.53 34.60
N THR A 102 20.15 39.37 35.79
CA THR A 102 19.01 38.47 36.03
C THR A 102 17.79 38.89 35.21
N GLY A 103 17.50 40.19 35.15
CA GLY A 103 16.44 40.76 34.31
C GLY A 103 16.65 40.49 32.82
N LYS A 104 17.87 40.67 32.31
CA LYS A 104 18.23 40.35 30.92
C LYS A 104 18.08 38.86 30.60
N LEU A 105 18.43 37.96 31.52
CA LEU A 105 18.25 36.52 31.34
C LEU A 105 16.77 36.14 31.29
N LYS A 106 15.94 36.69 32.18
CA LYS A 106 14.48 36.49 32.17
C LYS A 106 13.82 37.06 30.91
N ALA A 107 14.24 38.24 30.45
CA ALA A 107 13.73 38.88 29.24
C ALA A 107 14.03 38.07 27.96
N LYS A 108 15.17 37.37 27.91
CA LYS A 108 15.50 36.41 26.82
C LYS A 108 14.73 35.08 26.90
N LYS A 109 13.65 34.99 27.70
CA LYS A 109 12.82 33.79 27.94
C LYS A 109 13.56 32.59 28.52
N TYR A 110 14.74 32.78 29.12
CA TYR A 110 15.42 31.70 29.86
C TYR A 110 14.74 31.48 31.21
N THR A 111 13.70 30.65 31.21
CA THR A 111 13.06 30.15 32.43
C THR A 111 13.60 28.79 32.79
N LYS A 112 13.72 28.52 34.10
CA LYS A 112 14.10 27.20 34.61
C LYS A 112 13.06 26.18 34.15
N ARG A 113 13.51 25.17 33.40
CA ARG A 113 12.64 24.12 32.86
C ARG A 113 13.11 22.75 33.31
N ASN A 114 12.15 21.83 33.41
CA ASN A 114 12.43 20.43 33.69
C ASN A 114 12.77 19.71 32.37
N PRO A 115 14.01 19.20 32.20
CA PRO A 115 14.45 18.53 30.97
C PRO A 115 13.62 17.28 30.67
N ILE A 116 13.16 16.56 31.69
CA ILE A 116 12.37 15.35 31.53
C ILE A 116 11.02 15.69 30.86
N LYS A 117 10.34 16.75 31.30
CA LYS A 117 9.05 17.18 30.71
C LYS A 117 9.20 17.54 29.23
N ALA A 118 10.29 18.22 28.85
CA ALA A 118 10.53 18.59 27.46
C ALA A 118 10.84 17.38 26.56
N ILE A 119 11.59 16.40 27.08
CA ILE A 119 11.86 15.14 26.38
C ILE A 119 10.57 14.33 26.16
N ILE A 120 9.69 14.26 27.17
CA ILE A 120 8.39 13.58 27.04
C ILE A 120 7.54 14.23 25.93
N ILE A 121 7.43 15.56 25.92
CA ILE A 121 6.68 16.29 24.89
C ILE A 121 7.25 16.02 23.49
N TYR A 122 8.58 15.98 23.36
CA TYR A 122 9.25 15.65 22.10
C TYR A 122 8.86 14.25 21.59
N TYR A 123 8.89 13.23 22.46
CA TYR A 123 8.52 11.87 22.07
C TYR A 123 7.04 11.74 21.70
N CYS A 124 6.13 12.42 22.42
CA CYS A 124 4.72 12.45 22.06
C CYS A 124 4.53 13.00 20.64
N PHE A 125 5.23 14.09 20.29
CA PHE A 125 5.13 14.71 18.98
C PHE A 125 5.67 13.80 17.86
N ILE A 126 6.81 13.15 18.09
CA ILE A 126 7.40 12.19 17.13
C ILE A 126 6.50 10.97 16.93
N LEU A 127 5.93 10.42 17.99
CA LEU A 127 4.98 9.29 17.89
C LEU A 127 3.73 9.67 17.11
N SER A 128 3.19 10.89 17.29
CA SER A 128 2.06 11.39 16.50
C SER A 128 2.42 11.51 15.01
N ILE A 129 3.61 12.02 14.68
CA ILE A 129 4.08 12.10 13.30
C ILE A 129 4.17 10.69 12.68
N ILE A 130 4.79 9.74 13.38
CA ILE A 130 4.92 8.35 12.90
C ILE A 130 3.54 7.72 12.69
N ALA A 131 2.59 7.92 13.61
CA ALA A 131 1.24 7.39 13.47
C ALA A 131 0.51 7.97 12.25
N ILE A 132 0.65 9.27 11.99
CA ILE A 132 0.04 9.94 10.83
C ILE A 132 0.66 9.41 9.52
N PHE A 133 1.99 9.46 9.39
CA PHE A 133 2.66 9.00 8.17
C PHE A 133 2.53 7.49 7.94
N GLY A 134 2.60 6.68 9.00
CA GLY A 134 2.36 5.24 8.94
C GLY A 134 0.93 4.92 8.50
N GLY A 135 -0.06 5.68 9.00
CA GLY A 135 -1.45 5.58 8.57
C GLY A 135 -1.62 5.92 7.09
N PHE A 136 -0.99 6.98 6.59
CA PHE A 136 -1.04 7.36 5.19
C PHE A 136 -0.40 6.32 4.26
N ILE A 137 0.79 5.80 4.60
CA ILE A 137 1.46 4.76 3.81
C ILE A 137 0.63 3.46 3.79
N PHE A 138 0.05 3.08 4.93
CA PHE A 138 -0.83 1.92 5.03
C PHE A 138 -2.09 2.08 4.15
N LEU A 139 -2.69 3.27 4.17
CA LEU A 139 -3.85 3.58 3.36
C LEU A 139 -3.54 3.60 1.86
N ASP A 140 -2.40 4.18 1.44
CA ASP A 140 -2.00 4.25 0.01
C ASP A 140 -1.68 2.88 -0.60
N ASN A 141 -1.14 1.97 0.22
CA ASN A 141 -0.82 0.63 -0.22
C ASN A 141 -2.09 -0.25 -0.38
N LYS A 142 -3.17 0.05 0.35
CA LYS A 142 -4.42 -0.72 0.36
C LYS A 142 -5.54 -0.07 -0.46
N TYR A 143 -5.53 1.25 -0.58
CA TYR A 143 -6.57 2.05 -1.22
C TYR A 143 -5.93 3.11 -2.12
N ASP A 144 -6.53 3.32 -3.28
CA ASP A 144 -6.29 4.54 -4.05
C ASP A 144 -6.90 5.71 -3.26
N ILE A 145 -6.06 6.43 -2.51
CA ILE A 145 -6.48 7.52 -1.60
C ILE A 145 -7.26 8.61 -2.37
N THR A 146 -6.99 8.79 -3.66
CA THR A 146 -7.70 9.76 -4.49
C THR A 146 -9.14 9.36 -4.82
N ASN A 147 -9.43 8.06 -4.88
CA ASN A 147 -10.73 7.55 -5.31
C ASN A 147 -11.50 6.78 -4.23
N SER A 148 -10.93 6.61 -3.03
CA SER A 148 -11.50 5.83 -1.92
C SER A 148 -11.91 4.40 -2.35
N LYS A 149 -11.20 3.83 -3.33
CA LYS A 149 -11.46 2.51 -3.89
C LYS A 149 -10.22 1.63 -3.73
N PRO A 150 -10.39 0.30 -3.70
CA PRO A 150 -9.25 -0.61 -3.81
C PRO A 150 -8.43 -0.24 -5.05
N LYS A 151 -7.09 -0.25 -4.93
CA LYS A 151 -6.21 0.03 -6.05
C LYS A 151 -6.48 -0.99 -7.16
N THR A 152 -6.99 -0.51 -8.30
CA THR A 152 -7.24 -1.34 -9.48
C THR A 152 -6.14 -1.12 -10.49
N TYR A 153 -5.61 -2.20 -11.05
CA TYR A 153 -4.59 -2.14 -12.08
C TYR A 153 -5.24 -2.35 -13.44
N THR A 154 -4.72 -1.66 -14.46
CA THR A 154 -5.12 -1.93 -15.84
C THR A 154 -4.76 -3.37 -16.20
N ILE A 155 -5.76 -4.16 -16.59
CA ILE A 155 -5.54 -5.52 -17.08
C ILE A 155 -5.07 -5.44 -18.51
N SER A 156 -3.90 -6.02 -18.79
CA SER A 156 -3.37 -6.16 -20.15
C SER A 156 -4.40 -6.82 -21.06
N GLU A 157 -4.46 -6.35 -22.30
CA GLU A 157 -5.31 -6.97 -23.31
C GLU A 157 -4.91 -8.43 -23.52
N LEU A 158 -5.91 -9.26 -23.82
CA LEU A 158 -5.69 -10.66 -24.14
C LEU A 158 -4.89 -10.79 -25.45
N LYS A 159 -3.91 -11.70 -25.46
CA LYS A 159 -3.20 -12.10 -26.67
C LYS A 159 -3.90 -13.26 -27.37
N VAL A 160 -4.08 -13.17 -28.69
CA VAL A 160 -4.63 -14.22 -29.55
C VAL A 160 -3.61 -14.58 -30.63
N GLU A 161 -3.35 -15.86 -30.81
CA GLU A 161 -2.47 -16.38 -31.86
C GLU A 161 -3.24 -17.44 -32.67
N ILE A 162 -3.49 -17.17 -33.96
CA ILE A 162 -4.08 -18.16 -34.87
C ILE A 162 -2.94 -19.04 -35.39
N GLU A 163 -2.99 -20.33 -35.06
CA GLU A 163 -1.97 -21.29 -35.49
C GLU A 163 -2.28 -21.87 -36.86
N SER A 164 -3.54 -22.22 -37.10
CA SER A 164 -3.98 -22.78 -38.38
C SER A 164 -5.49 -22.79 -38.53
N GLU A 165 -5.97 -22.66 -39.76
CA GLU A 165 -7.36 -22.92 -40.17
C GLU A 165 -7.37 -24.05 -41.20
N TRP A 166 -8.36 -24.93 -41.13
CA TRP A 166 -8.55 -26.02 -42.10
C TRP A 166 -10.02 -26.41 -42.20
N PHE A 167 -10.34 -27.25 -43.17
CA PHE A 167 -11.67 -27.82 -43.34
C PHE A 167 -11.62 -29.33 -43.07
N GLU A 168 -12.53 -29.84 -42.23
CA GLU A 168 -12.73 -31.27 -42.00
C GLU A 168 -13.99 -31.74 -42.70
N GLY A 169 -13.82 -32.46 -43.81
CA GLY A 169 -14.90 -33.00 -44.62
C GLY A 169 -15.25 -34.46 -44.31
N TYR A 170 -16.53 -34.81 -44.49
CA TYR A 170 -17.09 -36.15 -44.49
C TYR A 170 -17.43 -36.59 -45.92
N ARG A 171 -17.08 -37.82 -46.28
CA ARG A 171 -17.54 -38.43 -47.53
C ARG A 171 -18.99 -38.88 -47.36
N SER A 172 -19.92 -38.25 -48.08
CA SER A 172 -21.23 -38.86 -48.36
C SER A 172 -21.08 -39.78 -49.57
N ARG A 173 -21.36 -41.07 -49.42
CA ARG A 173 -21.72 -41.93 -50.55
C ARG A 173 -22.71 -42.98 -50.07
N ASP A 174 -23.92 -42.86 -50.63
CA ASP A 174 -24.99 -43.83 -50.81
C ASP A 174 -25.13 -44.97 -49.78
N ASP A 175 -26.30 -44.96 -49.15
CA ASP A 175 -27.07 -46.08 -48.61
C ASP A 175 -26.29 -47.11 -47.78
N ASN A 176 -26.38 -46.93 -46.46
CA ASN A 176 -26.21 -47.91 -45.38
C ASN A 176 -24.86 -48.07 -44.64
N TYR A 177 -23.76 -47.38 -44.96
CA TYR A 177 -22.59 -47.38 -44.07
C TYR A 177 -21.83 -46.04 -44.06
N GLN A 178 -21.89 -45.30 -42.94
CA GLN A 178 -21.09 -44.09 -42.73
C GLN A 178 -19.60 -44.42 -42.59
N ILE A 179 -18.85 -44.41 -43.70
CA ILE A 179 -17.38 -44.48 -43.66
C ILE A 179 -16.85 -43.06 -43.40
N LYS A 180 -16.48 -42.77 -42.15
CA LYS A 180 -15.78 -41.53 -41.77
C LYS A 180 -14.35 -41.55 -42.34
N LYS A 181 -14.13 -40.92 -43.50
CA LYS A 181 -12.79 -40.54 -43.97
C LYS A 181 -12.65 -39.03 -43.86
N TYR A 182 -11.65 -38.59 -43.10
CA TYR A 182 -11.29 -37.19 -42.91
C TYR A 182 -10.37 -36.76 -44.05
N TYR A 183 -10.76 -35.72 -44.78
CA TYR A 183 -9.88 -35.08 -45.76
C TYR A 183 -9.54 -33.69 -45.24
N LYS A 184 -8.25 -33.36 -45.21
CA LYS A 184 -7.80 -32.00 -44.99
C LYS A 184 -7.91 -31.32 -46.35
N ALA A 185 -8.85 -30.39 -46.53
CA ALA A 185 -8.91 -29.67 -47.79
C ALA A 185 -7.73 -28.70 -47.86
N ASP A 186 -6.72 -29.04 -48.66
CA ASP A 186 -5.46 -28.29 -48.79
C ASP A 186 -5.60 -26.99 -49.60
N GLY A 187 -6.80 -26.69 -50.09
CA GLY A 187 -7.14 -25.45 -50.80
C GLY A 187 -8.47 -24.93 -50.31
N TYR A 188 -8.43 -23.91 -49.44
CA TYR A 188 -9.58 -23.05 -49.19
C TYR A 188 -9.72 -22.14 -50.42
N ASP A 189 -10.77 -22.33 -51.22
CA ASP A 189 -11.18 -21.32 -52.21
C ASP A 189 -12.10 -20.31 -51.49
N PRO A 190 -11.63 -19.09 -51.19
CA PRO A 190 -12.44 -18.06 -50.56
C PRO A 190 -13.66 -17.62 -51.41
N ASN A 191 -13.71 -17.99 -52.69
CA ASN A 191 -14.76 -17.60 -53.63
C ASN A 191 -15.76 -18.72 -53.96
N ALA A 192 -15.63 -19.91 -53.39
CA ALA A 192 -16.62 -20.96 -53.57
C ALA A 192 -17.97 -20.48 -52.99
N GLU A 193 -18.99 -20.31 -53.85
CA GLU A 193 -20.30 -19.81 -53.45
C GLU A 193 -20.92 -20.71 -52.36
N PHE A 194 -20.84 -20.23 -51.13
CA PHE A 194 -21.35 -20.92 -49.96
C PHE A 194 -22.88 -21.08 -50.08
N GLY A 195 -23.37 -22.32 -49.99
CA GLY A 195 -24.79 -22.59 -49.80
C GLY A 195 -25.35 -21.77 -48.62
N ALA A 196 -26.53 -21.20 -48.83
CA ALA A 196 -27.19 -20.17 -48.03
C ALA A 196 -26.82 -20.09 -46.54
N THR A 197 -26.44 -18.89 -46.11
CA THR A 197 -25.96 -18.43 -44.79
C THR A 197 -26.91 -18.63 -43.60
N LYS A 198 -28.04 -19.32 -43.73
CA LYS A 198 -29.11 -19.29 -42.70
C LYS A 198 -29.11 -20.43 -41.68
N ASP A 199 -28.37 -21.53 -41.88
CA ASP A 199 -28.44 -22.71 -40.99
C ASP A 199 -27.10 -23.07 -40.29
N TRP A 200 -26.22 -22.09 -40.05
CA TRP A 200 -24.79 -22.27 -39.75
C TRP A 200 -24.39 -22.72 -38.32
N LYS A 201 -25.33 -23.04 -37.43
CA LYS A 201 -25.01 -23.51 -36.07
C LYS A 201 -24.65 -25.00 -36.08
N GLY A 202 -23.39 -25.31 -36.36
CA GLY A 202 -22.91 -26.69 -36.35
C GLY A 202 -23.37 -27.54 -37.54
N SER A 203 -24.06 -26.96 -38.54
CA SER A 203 -24.41 -27.68 -39.77
C SER A 203 -23.20 -27.82 -40.70
N PRO A 204 -23.04 -28.97 -41.38
CA PRO A 204 -21.98 -29.14 -42.36
C PRO A 204 -22.13 -28.15 -43.53
N CYS A 205 -21.03 -27.50 -43.94
CA CYS A 205 -20.94 -26.69 -45.16
C CYS A 205 -20.25 -27.50 -46.27
N GLN A 206 -20.46 -27.14 -47.54
CA GLN A 206 -19.81 -27.82 -48.67
C GLN A 206 -18.48 -27.13 -49.01
N SER A 207 -17.45 -27.93 -49.29
CA SER A 207 -16.14 -27.46 -49.79
C SER A 207 -15.59 -28.42 -50.84
N TYR A 208 -14.87 -27.92 -51.84
CA TYR A 208 -14.23 -28.75 -52.86
C TYR A 208 -12.91 -29.32 -52.33
N SER A 209 -12.78 -30.65 -52.31
CA SER A 209 -11.52 -31.31 -51.92
C SER A 209 -10.77 -31.76 -53.16
N HIS A 210 -9.55 -31.25 -53.32
CA HIS A 210 -8.64 -31.63 -54.41
C HIS A 210 -8.17 -33.09 -54.30
N ASP A 211 -8.07 -33.63 -53.09
CA ASP A 211 -7.68 -35.04 -52.83
C ASP A 211 -8.68 -36.04 -53.44
N VAL A 212 -9.97 -35.69 -53.45
CA VAL A 212 -11.05 -36.55 -53.94
C VAL A 212 -11.75 -36.00 -55.18
N ASN A 213 -11.32 -34.83 -55.68
CA ASN A 213 -11.83 -34.16 -56.88
C ASN A 213 -13.37 -33.98 -56.89
N GLN A 214 -13.96 -33.68 -55.72
CA GLN A 214 -15.41 -33.54 -55.54
C GLN A 214 -15.77 -32.61 -54.37
N LEU A 215 -17.03 -32.16 -54.31
CA LEU A 215 -17.58 -31.46 -53.14
C LEU A 215 -17.72 -32.41 -51.95
N VAL A 216 -17.34 -31.92 -50.77
CA VAL A 216 -17.36 -32.63 -49.49
C VAL A 216 -18.10 -31.78 -48.47
N LEU A 217 -19.03 -32.40 -47.73
CA LEU A 217 -19.73 -31.75 -46.61
C LEU A 217 -18.85 -31.82 -45.37
N GLY A 218 -18.70 -30.74 -44.61
CA GLY A 218 -17.77 -30.70 -43.48
C GLY A 218 -17.88 -29.44 -42.64
N HIS A 219 -16.93 -29.25 -41.73
CA HIS A 219 -16.87 -28.08 -40.86
C HIS A 219 -15.55 -27.34 -41.04
N GLN A 220 -15.62 -26.01 -40.98
CA GLN A 220 -14.43 -25.18 -40.81
C GLN A 220 -13.91 -25.35 -39.38
N MET A 221 -12.62 -25.62 -39.28
CA MET A 221 -11.91 -25.90 -38.03
C MET A 221 -10.78 -24.90 -37.86
N ILE A 222 -10.46 -24.60 -36.61
CA ILE A 222 -9.41 -23.64 -36.27
C ILE A 222 -8.64 -24.11 -35.04
N LYS A 223 -7.35 -23.78 -35.03
CA LYS A 223 -6.47 -23.90 -33.88
C LYS A 223 -5.98 -22.52 -33.48
N VAL A 224 -6.33 -22.09 -32.28
CA VAL A 224 -5.99 -20.76 -31.73
C VAL A 224 -5.50 -20.91 -30.30
N LYS A 225 -4.48 -20.13 -29.96
CA LYS A 225 -4.03 -19.93 -28.59
C LYS A 225 -4.53 -18.60 -28.06
N TYR A 226 -5.26 -18.64 -26.94
CA TYR A 226 -5.66 -17.47 -26.16
C TYR A 226 -4.81 -17.36 -24.90
N THR A 227 -4.35 -16.16 -24.55
CA THR A 227 -3.59 -15.89 -23.31
C THR A 227 -4.25 -14.78 -22.50
N PHE A 228 -4.64 -15.10 -21.28
CA PHE A 228 -5.39 -14.25 -20.36
C PHE A 228 -4.52 -13.81 -19.19
N TYR A 229 -4.51 -12.51 -18.90
CA TYR A 229 -3.77 -11.91 -17.79
C TYR A 229 -4.65 -11.55 -16.58
N GLY A 230 -5.96 -11.82 -16.65
CA GLY A 230 -6.91 -11.53 -15.59
C GLY A 230 -8.34 -11.88 -15.99
N LEU A 231 -9.29 -11.66 -15.06
CA LEU A 231 -10.73 -11.75 -15.31
C LEU A 231 -11.27 -10.45 -15.94
N ASN A 232 -10.79 -10.15 -17.15
CA ASN A 232 -11.06 -8.90 -17.86
C ASN A 232 -12.51 -8.73 -18.39
N GLY A 233 -13.36 -9.74 -18.19
CA GLY A 233 -14.78 -9.72 -18.53
C GLY A 233 -15.70 -9.24 -17.40
N LEU A 234 -15.20 -9.11 -16.17
CA LEU A 234 -15.98 -8.55 -15.05
C LEU A 234 -16.43 -7.12 -15.37
N GLY A 235 -17.73 -6.84 -15.26
CA GLY A 235 -18.37 -5.58 -15.63
C GLY A 235 -18.59 -5.40 -17.13
N ARG A 236 -18.18 -6.37 -17.97
CA ARG A 236 -18.29 -6.33 -19.44
C ARG A 236 -19.13 -7.48 -19.99
N GLY A 237 -19.38 -8.50 -19.19
CA GLY A 237 -20.14 -9.69 -19.55
C GLY A 237 -21.55 -9.40 -20.07
N GLN A 238 -22.13 -10.37 -20.78
CA GLN A 238 -23.50 -10.29 -21.29
C GLN A 238 -24.56 -10.48 -20.20
N HIS A 239 -24.21 -11.13 -19.09
CA HIS A 239 -25.11 -11.49 -17.98
C HIS A 239 -24.69 -10.79 -16.68
N ARG A 240 -24.55 -9.45 -16.72
CA ARG A 240 -24.00 -8.64 -15.61
C ARG A 240 -24.79 -8.79 -14.32
N GLU A 241 -26.09 -9.02 -14.42
CA GLU A 241 -26.99 -9.27 -13.29
C GLU A 241 -26.66 -10.54 -12.50
N TYR A 242 -25.83 -11.43 -13.07
CA TYR A 242 -25.33 -12.64 -12.41
C TYR A 242 -23.84 -12.59 -12.06
N GLU A 243 -23.16 -11.45 -12.27
CA GLU A 243 -21.78 -11.28 -11.82
C GLU A 243 -21.69 -11.33 -10.29
N PRO A 244 -20.63 -11.95 -9.74
CA PRO A 244 -20.47 -12.04 -8.29
C PRO A 244 -20.09 -10.70 -7.67
N ASN A 245 -20.78 -10.34 -6.59
CA ASN A 245 -20.56 -9.10 -5.85
C ASN A 245 -19.76 -9.30 -4.55
N ASP A 246 -19.55 -10.55 -4.17
CA ASP A 246 -18.93 -11.01 -2.93
C ASP A 246 -17.48 -11.49 -3.12
N ILE A 247 -16.94 -11.50 -4.34
CA ILE A 247 -15.51 -11.83 -4.57
C ILE A 247 -14.57 -10.77 -3.99
N MET A 248 -13.40 -11.22 -3.55
CA MET A 248 -12.35 -10.34 -3.05
C MET A 248 -11.93 -9.27 -4.08
N PRO A 249 -11.71 -8.00 -3.68
CA PRO A 249 -11.36 -6.94 -4.62
C PRO A 249 -10.10 -7.21 -5.45
N PHE A 250 -9.11 -7.93 -4.92
CA PHE A 250 -7.88 -8.21 -5.66
C PHE A 250 -8.12 -9.10 -6.89
N MET A 251 -9.20 -9.89 -6.92
CA MET A 251 -9.54 -10.74 -8.07
C MET A 251 -9.97 -9.94 -9.30
N LYS A 252 -10.23 -8.64 -9.14
CA LYS A 252 -10.49 -7.69 -10.24
C LYS A 252 -9.20 -7.15 -10.87
N ASN A 253 -8.04 -7.49 -10.31
CA ASN A 253 -6.74 -7.09 -10.82
C ASN A 253 -6.17 -8.16 -11.77
N PRO A 254 -5.08 -7.87 -12.49
CA PRO A 254 -4.32 -8.88 -13.21
C PRO A 254 -3.84 -10.00 -12.28
N PHE A 255 -3.70 -11.21 -12.82
CA PHE A 255 -3.32 -12.42 -12.09
C PHE A 255 -1.98 -12.28 -11.35
N ASP A 256 -0.99 -11.57 -11.92
CA ASP A 256 0.31 -11.29 -11.28
C ASP A 256 0.22 -10.34 -10.06
N LYS A 257 -0.96 -9.75 -9.83
CA LYS A 257 -1.28 -8.92 -8.65
C LYS A 257 -2.23 -9.64 -7.69
N TRP A 258 -2.48 -10.92 -7.89
CA TRP A 258 -3.20 -11.76 -6.94
C TRP A 258 -2.29 -12.28 -5.82
N GLU A 259 -1.13 -11.66 -5.62
CA GLU A 259 -0.29 -11.86 -4.43
C GLU A 259 -0.66 -10.86 -3.33
N HIS A 260 -0.71 -11.33 -2.07
CA HIS A 260 -0.81 -10.44 -0.92
C HIS A 260 0.53 -10.37 -0.20
N LYS A 261 1.21 -9.22 -0.27
CA LYS A 261 2.60 -9.04 0.24
C LYS A 261 2.89 -9.38 1.71
N PRO A 262 1.93 -9.51 2.66
CA PRO A 262 2.22 -10.08 3.98
C PRO A 262 1.97 -11.60 4.10
N SER A 263 1.46 -12.29 3.06
CA SER A 263 1.35 -13.76 3.04
C SER A 263 2.25 -14.35 1.95
N THR A 264 2.85 -15.50 2.23
CA THR A 264 3.58 -16.33 1.24
C THR A 264 2.65 -17.04 0.26
N ASN A 265 1.37 -16.66 0.22
CA ASN A 265 0.34 -17.37 -0.53
C ASN A 265 0.07 -16.65 -1.84
N ASP A 266 0.50 -17.26 -2.94
CA ASP A 266 0.07 -16.89 -4.27
C ASP A 266 -1.39 -17.34 -4.48
N TYR A 267 -2.34 -16.40 -4.49
CA TYR A 267 -3.75 -16.73 -4.69
C TYR A 267 -4.04 -17.17 -6.14
N PHE A 268 -3.20 -16.80 -7.11
CA PHE A 268 -3.30 -17.32 -8.47
C PHE A 268 -3.06 -18.84 -8.49
N ALA A 269 -2.15 -19.34 -7.67
CA ALA A 269 -1.95 -20.78 -7.49
C ALA A 269 -3.23 -21.48 -6.99
N THR A 270 -4.02 -20.83 -6.12
CA THR A 270 -5.27 -21.40 -5.57
C THR A 270 -6.45 -21.38 -6.54
N PHE A 271 -6.40 -20.56 -7.59
CA PHE A 271 -7.47 -20.47 -8.59
C PHE A 271 -7.40 -21.68 -9.55
N ASN A 272 -8.06 -22.78 -9.18
CA ASN A 272 -7.95 -24.05 -9.89
C ASN A 272 -8.85 -24.11 -11.12
N THR A 273 -8.27 -24.40 -12.29
CA THR A 273 -8.95 -24.54 -13.58
C THR A 273 -8.40 -25.74 -14.35
N GLY A 274 -9.07 -26.10 -15.45
CA GLY A 274 -8.60 -27.15 -16.36
C GLY A 274 -9.28 -28.49 -16.11
N ILE A 275 -10.44 -28.45 -15.43
CA ILE A 275 -11.34 -29.59 -15.31
C ILE A 275 -12.25 -29.55 -16.54
N ASN A 276 -12.26 -30.62 -17.33
CA ASN A 276 -13.19 -30.73 -18.44
C ASN A 276 -14.58 -31.02 -17.88
N ARG A 277 -15.46 -30.03 -17.95
CA ARG A 277 -16.87 -30.16 -17.55
C ARG A 277 -17.68 -30.72 -18.71
N ALA A 278 -18.52 -31.72 -18.45
CA ALA A 278 -19.30 -32.41 -19.49
C ALA A 278 -20.29 -31.45 -20.21
N ASP A 279 -20.75 -30.44 -19.50
CA ASP A 279 -21.65 -29.37 -19.94
C ASP A 279 -20.91 -28.15 -20.52
N SER A 280 -19.57 -28.16 -20.60
CA SER A 280 -18.81 -27.14 -21.33
C SER A 280 -18.88 -27.38 -22.84
N GLN A 281 -18.97 -26.30 -23.63
CA GLN A 281 -18.83 -26.38 -25.09
C GLN A 281 -17.37 -26.52 -25.53
N PHE A 282 -16.41 -26.28 -24.62
CA PHE A 282 -14.99 -26.44 -24.88
C PHE A 282 -14.46 -27.73 -24.28
N GLN A 283 -13.88 -28.58 -25.12
CA GLN A 283 -13.15 -29.78 -24.68
C GLN A 283 -11.69 -29.46 -24.30
N ASN A 284 -11.21 -28.26 -24.66
CA ASN A 284 -9.87 -27.77 -24.39
C ASN A 284 -9.78 -27.24 -22.96
N LYS A 285 -8.73 -27.63 -22.24
CA LYS A 285 -8.49 -27.18 -20.87
C LYS A 285 -7.95 -25.76 -20.83
N LEU A 286 -8.44 -24.98 -19.88
CA LEU A 286 -7.81 -23.72 -19.51
C LEU A 286 -6.66 -24.00 -18.54
N LEU A 287 -5.43 -23.74 -18.99
CA LEU A 287 -4.20 -24.05 -18.29
C LEU A 287 -3.60 -22.80 -17.65
N LYS A 288 -2.76 -22.99 -16.63
CA LYS A 288 -2.07 -21.91 -15.90
C LYS A 288 -0.58 -21.93 -16.18
N ASP A 289 0.01 -20.75 -16.30
CA ASP A 289 1.45 -20.51 -16.18
C ASP A 289 1.71 -19.83 -14.84
N PHE A 290 2.29 -20.57 -13.90
CA PHE A 290 2.54 -20.10 -12.54
C PHE A 290 3.75 -19.15 -12.45
N ILE A 291 4.61 -19.11 -13.47
CA ILE A 291 5.81 -18.27 -13.45
C ILE A 291 5.42 -16.85 -13.86
N ASP A 292 4.76 -16.74 -15.00
CA ASP A 292 4.40 -15.45 -15.61
C ASP A 292 2.96 -15.01 -15.26
N HIS A 293 2.27 -15.76 -14.39
CA HIS A 293 0.93 -15.46 -13.87
C HIS A 293 -0.07 -15.14 -14.99
N TYR A 294 -0.22 -16.06 -15.92
CA TYR A 294 -1.25 -15.98 -16.95
C TYR A 294 -1.94 -17.33 -17.13
N MET A 295 -3.12 -17.29 -17.73
CA MET A 295 -3.85 -18.49 -18.14
C MET A 295 -3.87 -18.58 -19.64
N TYR A 296 -3.96 -19.78 -20.20
CA TYR A 296 -4.05 -19.94 -21.63
C TYR A 296 -4.96 -21.10 -22.04
N LEU A 297 -5.61 -20.92 -23.19
CA LEU A 297 -6.47 -21.90 -23.83
C LEU A 297 -5.93 -22.19 -25.22
N ASN A 298 -5.49 -23.43 -25.44
CA ASN A 298 -5.16 -23.93 -26.77
C ASN A 298 -6.43 -24.54 -27.38
N TYR A 299 -7.24 -23.70 -28.02
CA TYR A 299 -8.48 -24.11 -28.67
C TYR A 299 -8.16 -24.87 -29.97
N LYS A 300 -8.83 -26.00 -30.16
CA LYS A 300 -8.86 -26.75 -31.42
C LYS A 300 -10.28 -27.26 -31.62
N GLY A 301 -11.00 -26.70 -32.59
CA GLY A 301 -12.39 -27.07 -32.80
C GLY A 301 -13.06 -26.28 -33.93
N PRO A 302 -14.40 -26.35 -34.02
CA PRO A 302 -15.17 -25.67 -35.06
C PRO A 302 -15.03 -24.14 -34.99
N LYS A 303 -14.73 -23.52 -36.13
CA LYS A 303 -14.51 -22.07 -36.23
C LYS A 303 -15.74 -21.26 -35.77
N TRP A 304 -16.94 -21.73 -36.08
CA TRP A 304 -18.18 -21.04 -35.71
C TRP A 304 -18.30 -20.79 -34.20
N LEU A 305 -17.78 -21.69 -33.35
CA LEU A 305 -17.90 -21.56 -31.89
C LEU A 305 -17.13 -20.33 -31.37
N ILE A 306 -15.97 -20.03 -31.98
CA ILE A 306 -15.15 -18.90 -31.55
C ILE A 306 -15.59 -17.55 -32.15
N GLU A 307 -16.47 -17.59 -33.15
CA GLU A 307 -17.05 -16.41 -33.81
C GLU A 307 -18.37 -15.96 -33.17
N GLU A 308 -19.00 -16.82 -32.35
CA GLU A 308 -20.19 -16.48 -31.60
C GLU A 308 -19.89 -15.50 -30.46
N ASP A 309 -20.69 -14.43 -30.40
CA ASP A 309 -20.66 -13.48 -29.30
C ASP A 309 -21.53 -14.00 -28.15
N LYS A 310 -20.98 -14.94 -27.37
CA LYS A 310 -21.67 -15.52 -26.23
C LYS A 310 -20.70 -15.82 -25.11
N ASP A 311 -21.21 -15.75 -23.89
CA ASP A 311 -20.47 -16.16 -22.71
C ASP A 311 -20.67 -17.66 -22.48
N PHE A 312 -19.74 -18.47 -22.97
CA PHE A 312 -19.80 -19.93 -22.87
C PHE A 312 -19.23 -20.41 -21.55
N PHE A 313 -20.00 -21.23 -20.84
CA PHE A 313 -19.52 -21.93 -19.66
C PHE A 313 -18.29 -22.79 -20.00
N MET A 314 -17.24 -22.67 -19.19
CA MET A 314 -15.98 -23.41 -19.35
C MET A 314 -15.70 -24.34 -18.18
N ASP A 315 -15.73 -23.81 -16.95
CA ASP A 315 -15.30 -24.52 -15.74
C ASP A 315 -15.99 -23.97 -14.50
N GLU A 316 -15.91 -24.70 -13.39
CA GLU A 316 -16.28 -24.20 -12.06
C GLU A 316 -14.99 -23.94 -11.29
N VAL A 317 -14.90 -22.75 -10.71
CA VAL A 317 -13.72 -22.26 -10.01
C VAL A 317 -14.08 -21.85 -8.60
N GLU A 318 -13.14 -22.08 -7.69
CA GLU A 318 -13.25 -21.68 -6.30
C GLU A 318 -12.54 -20.33 -6.10
N CYS A 319 -13.27 -19.34 -5.59
CA CYS A 319 -12.79 -17.96 -5.45
C CYS A 319 -12.88 -17.50 -3.99
N HIS A 320 -11.91 -16.68 -3.56
CA HIS A 320 -11.91 -16.02 -2.25
C HIS A 320 -13.01 -14.96 -2.19
N ILE A 321 -13.79 -14.97 -1.11
CA ILE A 321 -14.90 -14.03 -0.91
C ILE A 321 -14.64 -13.03 0.21
N ILE A 322 -15.44 -11.96 0.25
CA ILE A 322 -15.47 -10.97 1.31
C ILE A 322 -16.13 -11.60 2.53
N ASP A 323 -15.35 -11.90 3.57
CA ASP A 323 -15.89 -12.30 4.88
C ASP A 323 -16.72 -11.12 5.46
N PRO A 324 -18.02 -11.32 5.75
CA PRO A 324 -18.84 -10.30 6.39
C PRO A 324 -18.44 -9.99 7.85
N LYS A 325 -17.61 -10.81 8.51
CA LYS A 325 -17.36 -10.76 9.95
C LYS A 325 -15.95 -10.35 10.41
N ASP A 326 -14.86 -10.42 9.64
CA ASP A 326 -13.58 -9.82 10.07
C ASP A 326 -12.64 -9.41 8.91
N SER A 327 -12.35 -8.11 8.78
CA SER A 327 -11.67 -7.52 7.61
C SER A 327 -10.13 -7.57 7.63
N ARG A 328 -9.54 -8.45 8.43
CA ARG A 328 -8.10 -8.39 8.71
C ARG A 328 -7.24 -9.40 7.94
N PHE A 329 -7.81 -10.51 7.48
CA PHE A 329 -7.07 -11.49 6.68
C PHE A 329 -8.00 -12.20 5.67
N PRO A 330 -7.65 -12.24 4.37
CA PRO A 330 -8.29 -13.15 3.42
C PRO A 330 -7.84 -14.56 3.74
N LYS A 331 -8.53 -15.23 4.67
CA LYS A 331 -8.21 -16.61 5.05
C LYS A 331 -9.48 -17.44 5.07
N ASP A 332 -9.51 -18.35 4.08
CA ASP A 332 -10.22 -19.63 4.05
C ASP A 332 -11.67 -19.64 3.55
N GLU A 333 -12.39 -18.52 3.57
CA GLU A 333 -13.73 -18.50 2.96
C GLU A 333 -13.63 -18.42 1.43
N MET A 334 -13.98 -19.56 0.81
CA MET A 334 -14.04 -19.70 -0.63
C MET A 334 -15.43 -20.14 -1.07
N LYS A 335 -15.81 -19.74 -2.28
CA LYS A 335 -17.10 -20.07 -2.88
C LYS A 335 -16.90 -20.43 -4.36
N ASN A 336 -17.74 -21.36 -4.83
CA ASN A 336 -17.72 -21.79 -6.21
C ASN A 336 -18.46 -20.79 -7.12
N TYR A 337 -17.84 -20.50 -8.26
CA TYR A 337 -18.40 -19.68 -9.33
C TYR A 337 -18.21 -20.37 -10.68
N TYR A 338 -18.96 -19.92 -11.68
CA TYR A 338 -18.92 -20.47 -13.02
C TYR A 338 -18.07 -19.57 -13.92
N LEU A 339 -16.93 -20.10 -14.36
CA LEU A 339 -16.03 -19.45 -15.28
C LEU A 339 -16.61 -19.53 -16.70
N HIS A 340 -16.72 -18.37 -17.34
CA HIS A 340 -17.19 -18.24 -18.70
C HIS A 340 -16.16 -17.57 -19.58
N PHE A 341 -16.13 -17.98 -20.84
CA PHE A 341 -15.28 -17.40 -21.87
C PHE A 341 -16.14 -16.91 -23.01
N ASN A 342 -15.90 -15.66 -23.41
CA ASN A 342 -16.43 -15.12 -24.65
C ASN A 342 -15.32 -15.11 -25.70
N PRO A 343 -15.33 -16.01 -26.69
CA PRO A 343 -14.25 -16.12 -27.66
C PRO A 343 -14.20 -14.95 -28.63
N LYS A 344 -15.35 -14.35 -28.97
CA LYS A 344 -15.44 -13.19 -29.87
C LYS A 344 -14.97 -11.92 -29.19
N GLN A 345 -15.43 -11.67 -27.96
CA GLN A 345 -15.07 -10.50 -27.16
C GLN A 345 -13.75 -10.70 -26.37
N LYS A 346 -13.19 -11.91 -26.40
CA LYS A 346 -11.83 -12.23 -25.93
C LYS A 346 -11.63 -11.95 -24.44
N TYR A 347 -12.58 -12.37 -23.60
CA TYR A 347 -12.47 -12.21 -22.16
C TYR A 347 -12.88 -13.45 -21.35
N LEU A 348 -12.34 -13.55 -20.14
CA LEU A 348 -12.85 -14.43 -19.08
C LEU A 348 -13.69 -13.64 -18.09
N THR A 349 -14.81 -14.20 -17.67
CA THR A 349 -15.67 -13.64 -16.63
C THR A 349 -16.18 -14.72 -15.68
N LEU A 350 -16.76 -14.29 -14.55
CA LEU A 350 -17.36 -15.17 -13.54
C LEU A 350 -18.84 -14.84 -13.39
N TYR A 351 -19.65 -15.89 -13.23
CA TYR A 351 -21.06 -15.77 -12.93
C TYR A 351 -21.47 -16.68 -11.77
N ASN A 352 -22.57 -16.31 -11.10
CA ASN A 352 -23.28 -17.14 -10.13
C ASN A 352 -24.18 -18.21 -10.77
N LYS A 353 -24.28 -18.24 -12.11
CA LYS A 353 -25.08 -19.19 -12.87
C LYS A 353 -24.34 -19.61 -14.16
N LYS A 354 -24.59 -20.83 -14.64
CA LYS A 354 -24.10 -21.33 -15.94
C LYS A 354 -24.92 -20.77 -17.11
N PHE A 355 -24.23 -20.37 -18.17
CA PHE A 355 -24.82 -19.90 -19.43
C PHE A 355 -24.19 -20.61 -20.62
N ASN A 356 -24.96 -20.73 -21.70
CA ASN A 356 -24.52 -21.31 -22.98
C ASN A 356 -23.80 -22.66 -22.81
N ILE A 357 -24.30 -23.49 -21.91
CA ILE A 357 -23.81 -24.87 -21.71
C ILE A 357 -24.09 -25.72 -22.95
N LYS A 358 -23.37 -26.82 -23.08
CA LYS A 358 -23.71 -27.86 -24.05
C LYS A 358 -25.08 -28.44 -23.67
N ASN A 359 -26.06 -28.35 -24.57
CA ASN A 359 -27.33 -29.04 -24.36
C ASN A 359 -27.05 -30.55 -24.30
N ASN A 360 -27.37 -31.16 -23.16
CA ASN A 360 -27.60 -32.60 -23.10
C ASN A 360 -29.00 -32.86 -23.69
N GLU A 361 -29.14 -32.70 -25.01
CA GLU A 361 -30.24 -33.37 -25.70
C GLU A 361 -29.86 -34.86 -25.76
N GLU A 362 -30.53 -35.61 -24.88
CA GLU A 362 -30.87 -37.03 -24.97
C GLU A 362 -29.83 -38.01 -25.56
N ASN A 363 -29.28 -38.83 -24.67
CA ASN A 363 -29.20 -40.29 -24.88
C ASN A 363 -29.39 -41.00 -23.53
#